data_AF-A0A1Z5RE61-F1
#
_entry.id   AF-A0A1Z5RE61-F1
#
_cell.length_a   1.000
_cell.length_b   1.000
_cell.length_c   1.000
_cell.angle_alpha   90.00
_cell.angle_beta   90.00
_cell.angle_gamma   90.00
#
_symmetry.space_group_name_H-M   'P 1'
#
loop_
_entity.id
_entity.type
_entity.pdbx_description
1 polymer ?
#
loop_
_entity_poly.entity_id
_entity_poly.type
_entity_poly.pdbx_seq_one_letter_code
_entity_poly.pdbx_strand_id
1 'polypeptide(L)'
;MHRSGFRINWKKRRLFLFPFRLGGSSFSPTVKKQELLELLAVVGLDLPPYIHRAVGAMDHEMEQKGCLCRIKNCAIELFSAMEEDLEVDDEDSWDLVGRDLRLKATFLYIDLSRVITFCEGEEHKKALTVLANKFFYSMDELSDAVESRSLPLTQVRYSDTADALREVVAVLAPSLLQVGPHDPEE
;
A
#
# COMPACT_ATOMS: atom_id res chain seq x y z
N MET A 1 -14.38 26.57 -17.63
CA MET A 1 -14.17 25.71 -16.44
C MET A 1 -14.40 24.26 -16.85
N HIS A 2 -13.35 23.54 -17.26
CA HIS A 2 -13.43 22.13 -17.62
C HIS A 2 -13.12 21.27 -16.39
N ARG A 3 -14.11 20.52 -15.89
CA ARG A 3 -13.89 19.43 -14.94
C ARG A 3 -13.44 18.20 -15.73
N SER A 4 -12.14 18.01 -15.90
CA SER A 4 -11.57 16.76 -16.38
C SER A 4 -11.61 15.74 -15.24
N GLY A 5 -12.74 15.03 -15.13
CA GLY A 5 -12.82 13.81 -14.33
C GLY A 5 -11.97 12.73 -14.97
N PHE A 6 -10.75 12.53 -14.46
CA PHE A 6 -9.95 11.33 -14.72
C PHE A 6 -10.68 10.14 -14.10
N ARG A 7 -11.59 9.54 -14.87
CA ARG A 7 -12.25 8.28 -14.52
C ARG A 7 -11.27 7.16 -14.81
N ILE A 8 -10.63 6.65 -13.77
CA ILE A 8 -9.65 5.56 -13.84
C ILE A 8 -10.32 4.33 -14.45
N ASN A 9 -9.76 3.81 -15.55
CA ASN A 9 -10.22 2.57 -16.17
C ASN A 9 -9.54 1.37 -15.51
N TRP A 10 -10.05 0.98 -14.35
CA TRP A 10 -9.59 -0.16 -13.56
C TRP A 10 -9.70 -1.51 -14.29
N LYS A 11 -10.43 -1.61 -15.42
CA LYS A 11 -10.56 -2.85 -16.21
C LYS A 11 -9.31 -3.16 -17.05
N LYS A 12 -8.45 -2.18 -17.35
CA LYS A 12 -7.18 -2.40 -18.05
C LYS A 12 -6.03 -2.85 -17.13
N ARG A 13 -6.16 -2.68 -15.80
CA ARG A 13 -5.16 -3.09 -14.79
C ARG A 13 -5.21 -4.61 -14.50
N ARG A 14 -5.32 -5.43 -15.55
CA ARG A 14 -5.27 -6.91 -15.48
C ARG A 14 -3.87 -7.45 -15.19
N LEU A 15 -2.83 -6.60 -15.18
CA LEU A 15 -1.43 -7.01 -15.05
C LEU A 15 -0.95 -7.19 -13.60
N PHE A 16 -1.59 -6.57 -12.60
CA PHE A 16 -1.22 -6.76 -11.17
C PHE A 16 -2.01 -7.86 -10.45
N LEU A 17 -2.92 -8.53 -11.16
CA LEU A 17 -3.73 -9.64 -10.66
C LEU A 17 -3.56 -10.87 -11.56
N PHE A 18 -2.32 -11.30 -11.82
CA PHE A 18 -2.08 -12.71 -12.13
C PHE A 18 -1.95 -13.51 -10.83
N PRO A 19 -2.57 -14.69 -10.74
CA PRO A 19 -2.67 -15.43 -9.48
C PRO A 19 -1.29 -15.94 -9.08
N PHE A 20 -0.76 -15.41 -7.97
CA PHE A 20 0.32 -16.06 -7.23
C PHE A 20 -0.19 -17.43 -6.77
N ARG A 21 0.14 -18.48 -7.53
CA ARG A 21 -0.13 -19.86 -7.16
C ARG A 21 0.98 -20.30 -6.21
N LEU A 22 0.94 -19.85 -4.96
CA LEU A 22 1.67 -20.53 -3.89
C LEU A 22 0.90 -21.82 -3.59
N GLY A 23 1.50 -22.94 -4.01
CA GLY A 23 1.05 -24.25 -3.59
C GLY A 23 1.14 -24.38 -2.07
N GLY A 24 0.08 -24.96 -1.50
CA GLY A 24 0.20 -25.80 -0.31
C GLY A 24 0.44 -25.09 1.01
N SER A 25 -0.56 -24.37 1.51
CA SER A 25 -1.14 -24.57 2.85
C SER A 25 -2.06 -23.39 3.15
N SER A 26 -3.36 -23.68 3.31
CA SER A 26 -4.35 -22.70 3.71
C SER A 26 -4.01 -22.17 5.11
N PHE A 27 -3.50 -20.95 5.21
CA PHE A 27 -3.56 -20.19 6.45
C PHE A 27 -4.65 -19.14 6.29
N SER A 28 -5.86 -19.51 6.72
CA SER A 28 -7.01 -18.62 6.83
C SER A 28 -6.90 -17.90 8.18
N PRO A 29 -6.76 -16.57 8.26
CA PRO A 29 -6.83 -15.87 9.54
C PRO A 29 -8.28 -15.64 10.02
N THR A 30 -9.29 -16.19 9.33
CA THR A 30 -10.71 -16.00 9.66
C THR A 30 -11.24 -16.92 10.76
N VAL A 31 -10.48 -17.90 11.25
CA VAL A 31 -11.01 -18.88 12.22
C VAL A 31 -11.18 -18.31 13.64
N LYS A 32 -10.57 -17.17 14.00
CA LYS A 32 -10.76 -16.65 15.37
C LYS A 32 -11.81 -15.55 15.53
N LYS A 33 -12.20 -14.84 14.46
CA LYS A 33 -13.18 -13.74 14.59
C LYS A 33 -14.62 -14.28 14.75
N GLN A 34 -14.96 -15.34 14.02
CA GLN A 34 -16.28 -15.95 14.12
C GLN A 34 -16.44 -16.79 15.40
N GLU A 35 -15.41 -17.53 15.82
CA GLU A 35 -15.43 -18.28 17.09
C GLU A 35 -15.42 -17.36 18.33
N LEU A 36 -14.76 -16.20 18.28
CA LEU A 36 -14.85 -15.20 19.34
C LEU A 36 -16.24 -14.53 19.40
N LEU A 37 -16.89 -14.30 18.26
CA LEU A 37 -18.24 -13.78 18.20
C LEU A 37 -19.27 -14.80 18.72
N GLU A 38 -19.08 -16.09 18.45
CA GLU A 38 -19.91 -17.16 19.02
C GLU A 38 -19.68 -17.34 20.52
N LEU A 39 -18.44 -17.24 21.01
CA LEU A 39 -18.14 -17.22 22.45
C LEU A 39 -18.74 -16.00 23.16
N LEU A 40 -18.70 -14.81 22.54
CA LEU A 40 -19.33 -13.59 23.08
C LEU A 40 -20.87 -13.68 23.07
N ALA A 41 -21.46 -14.31 22.05
CA ALA A 41 -22.89 -14.57 21.98
C ALA A 41 -23.37 -15.60 23.02
N VAL A 42 -22.53 -16.58 23.36
CA VAL A 42 -22.81 -17.59 24.41
C VAL A 42 -22.73 -16.99 25.82
N VAL A 43 -21.92 -15.94 26.04
CA VAL A 43 -21.74 -15.31 27.36
C VAL A 43 -22.79 -14.21 27.63
N GLY A 44 -23.66 -13.88 26.67
CA GLY A 44 -24.84 -13.03 26.89
C GLY A 44 -24.54 -11.59 27.33
N LEU A 45 -23.32 -11.10 27.07
CA LEU A 45 -22.97 -9.71 27.34
C LEU A 45 -23.35 -8.89 26.11
N ASP A 46 -24.55 -8.32 26.16
CA ASP A 46 -25.05 -7.35 25.18
C ASP A 46 -24.22 -6.06 25.34
N LEU A 47 -23.02 -6.06 24.75
CA LEU A 47 -22.08 -4.95 24.81
C LEU A 47 -22.75 -3.75 24.13
N PRO A 48 -22.97 -2.65 24.85
CA PRO A 48 -23.72 -1.53 24.30
C PRO A 48 -23.03 -0.95 23.06
N PRO A 49 -23.80 -0.33 22.12
CA PRO A 49 -23.31 0.04 20.78
C PRO A 49 -22.03 0.89 20.75
N TYR A 50 -21.74 1.61 21.84
CA TYR A 50 -20.54 2.39 22.00
C TYR A 50 -19.27 1.53 22.13
N ILE A 51 -19.33 0.33 22.74
CA ILE A 51 -18.17 -0.56 22.85
C ILE A 51 -17.90 -1.26 21.52
N HIS A 52 -18.93 -1.68 20.77
CA HIS A 52 -18.74 -2.25 19.44
C HIS A 52 -18.19 -1.21 18.44
N ARG A 53 -18.59 0.07 18.59
CA ARG A 53 -18.04 1.18 17.82
C ARG A 53 -16.60 1.51 18.25
N ALA A 54 -16.30 1.47 19.55
CA ALA A 54 -14.96 1.72 20.07
C ALA A 54 -13.98 0.61 19.63
N VAL A 55 -14.35 -0.66 19.79
CA VAL A 55 -13.56 -1.82 19.32
C VAL A 55 -13.38 -1.76 17.79
N GLY A 56 -14.46 -1.43 17.06
CA GLY A 56 -14.37 -1.20 15.62
C GLY A 56 -13.43 -0.04 15.28
N ALA A 57 -13.51 1.10 15.96
CA ALA A 57 -12.64 2.25 15.73
C ALA A 57 -11.16 1.94 16.05
N MET A 58 -10.90 1.18 17.11
CA MET A 58 -9.55 0.73 17.48
C MET A 58 -8.96 -0.25 16.45
N ASP A 59 -9.77 -1.15 15.88
CA ASP A 59 -9.34 -2.04 14.79
C ASP A 59 -8.91 -1.24 13.54
N HIS A 60 -9.66 -0.19 13.18
CA HIS A 60 -9.35 0.64 12.02
C HIS A 60 -8.13 1.54 12.24
N GLU A 61 -7.96 2.10 13.43
CA GLU A 61 -6.78 2.92 13.77
C GLU A 61 -5.50 2.09 13.72
N MET A 62 -5.51 0.89 14.30
CA MET A 62 -4.38 -0.04 14.25
C MET A 62 -4.08 -0.48 12.83
N GLU A 63 -5.10 -0.77 12.01
CA GLU A 63 -4.93 -1.11 10.60
C GLU A 63 -4.34 0.06 9.80
N GLN A 64 -4.79 1.29 10.04
CA GLN A 64 -4.30 2.49 9.37
C GLN A 64 -2.83 2.77 9.73
N LYS A 65 -2.47 2.68 11.02
CA LYS A 65 -1.07 2.80 11.48
C LYS A 65 -0.18 1.73 10.84
N GLY A 66 -0.68 0.49 10.73
CA GLY A 66 0.02 -0.60 10.02
C GLY A 66 0.26 -0.30 8.54
N CYS A 67 -0.75 0.23 7.83
CA CYS A 67 -0.60 0.63 6.42
C CYS A 67 0.44 1.74 6.26
N LEU A 68 0.37 2.77 7.11
CA LEU A 68 1.31 3.90 7.10
C LEU A 68 2.75 3.44 7.34
N CYS A 69 2.96 2.52 8.28
CA CYS A 69 4.28 1.94 8.56
C CYS A 69 4.85 1.19 7.34
N ARG A 70 4.04 0.34 6.70
CA ARG A 70 4.46 -0.38 5.49
C ARG A 70 4.74 0.55 4.30
N ILE A 71 3.92 1.59 4.09
CA ILE A 71 4.16 2.61 3.06
C ILE A 71 5.50 3.32 3.30
N LYS A 72 5.77 3.72 4.55
CA LYS A 72 7.03 4.36 4.93
C LYS A 72 8.23 3.46 4.66
N ASN A 73 8.17 2.20 5.08
CA ASN A 73 9.26 1.24 4.86
C ASN A 73 9.48 0.98 3.36
N CYS A 74 8.41 0.80 2.58
CA CYS A 74 8.51 0.66 1.14
C CYS A 74 9.13 1.88 0.48
N ALA A 75 8.82 3.09 0.95
CA ALA A 75 9.42 4.32 0.44
C ALA A 75 10.92 4.39 0.74
N ILE A 76 11.34 4.03 1.96
CA ILE A 76 12.76 3.94 2.34
C ILE A 76 13.49 2.95 1.43
N GLU A 77 12.96 1.73 1.29
CA GLU A 77 13.55 0.70 0.42
C GLU A 77 13.67 1.16 -1.04
N LEU A 78 12.64 1.81 -1.58
CA LEU A 78 12.66 2.30 -2.95
C LEU A 78 13.66 3.45 -3.15
N PHE A 79 13.82 4.33 -2.16
CA PHE A 79 14.80 5.41 -2.23
C PHE A 79 16.22 4.87 -2.10
N SER A 80 16.46 3.91 -1.22
CA SER A 80 17.77 3.24 -1.10
C SER A 80 18.14 2.50 -2.38
N ALA A 81 17.19 1.81 -3.02
CA ALA A 81 17.42 1.11 -4.30
C ALA A 81 17.77 2.06 -5.47
N MET A 82 17.48 3.36 -5.36
CA MET A 82 17.89 4.38 -6.33
C MET A 82 19.29 4.92 -6.06
N GLU A 83 19.70 4.97 -4.78
CA GLU A 83 21.02 5.44 -4.36
C GLU A 83 22.11 4.40 -4.63
N GLU A 84 21.75 3.12 -4.60
CA GLU A 84 22.59 2.02 -5.05
C GLU A 84 22.58 1.96 -6.59
N ASP A 85 23.76 1.82 -7.21
CA ASP A 85 23.85 1.56 -8.65
C ASP A 85 23.09 0.27 -8.94
N LEU A 86 22.06 0.36 -9.78
CA LEU A 86 21.24 -0.80 -10.16
C LEU A 86 22.08 -1.78 -10.98
N GLU A 87 22.69 -2.76 -10.32
CA GLU A 87 23.50 -3.82 -10.93
C GLU A 87 22.58 -4.96 -11.42
N VAL A 88 22.21 -4.91 -12.71
CA VAL A 88 21.46 -5.98 -13.38
C VAL A 88 22.34 -6.65 -14.43
N ASP A 89 23.13 -7.62 -13.98
CA ASP A 89 24.20 -8.24 -14.79
C ASP A 89 23.75 -9.47 -15.60
N ASP A 90 22.59 -10.06 -15.26
CA ASP A 90 22.06 -11.25 -15.93
C ASP A 90 20.52 -11.26 -16.09
N GLU A 91 20.03 -12.21 -16.88
CA GLU A 91 18.61 -12.37 -17.20
C GLU A 91 17.76 -12.69 -15.96
N ASP A 92 18.27 -13.49 -15.04
CA ASP A 92 17.57 -13.87 -13.82
C ASP A 92 17.39 -12.68 -12.86
N SER A 93 18.33 -11.73 -12.88
CA SER A 93 18.26 -10.49 -12.11
C SER A 93 17.13 -9.56 -12.58
N TRP A 94 16.93 -9.39 -13.89
CA TRP A 94 15.80 -8.63 -14.44
C TRP A 94 14.45 -9.22 -14.00
N ASP A 95 14.33 -10.55 -14.07
CA ASP A 95 13.11 -11.24 -13.66
C ASP A 95 12.88 -11.14 -12.15
N LEU A 96 13.94 -11.11 -11.34
CA LEU A 96 13.85 -10.89 -9.90
C LEU A 96 13.37 -9.46 -9.57
N VAL A 97 13.96 -8.44 -10.21
CA VAL A 97 13.57 -7.03 -10.06
C VAL A 97 12.11 -6.84 -10.45
N GLY A 98 11.66 -7.42 -11.58
CA GLY A 98 10.27 -7.33 -12.01
C GLY A 98 9.28 -8.00 -11.03
N ARG A 99 9.65 -9.14 -10.45
CA ARG A 99 8.82 -9.81 -9.43
C ARG A 99 8.74 -9.00 -8.14
N ASP A 100 9.86 -8.47 -7.67
CA ASP A 100 9.91 -7.65 -6.46
C ASP A 100 9.09 -6.36 -6.62
N LEU A 101 9.27 -5.66 -7.74
CA LEU A 101 8.51 -4.45 -8.06
C LEU A 101 7.00 -4.72 -8.07
N ARG A 102 6.56 -5.81 -8.70
CA ARG A 102 5.13 -6.20 -8.74
C ARG A 102 4.58 -6.52 -7.35
N LEU A 103 5.38 -7.16 -6.50
CA LEU A 103 4.99 -7.46 -5.13
C LEU A 103 4.81 -6.17 -4.32
N LYS A 104 5.79 -5.27 -4.36
CA LYS A 104 5.73 -3.95 -3.69
C LYS A 104 4.55 -3.12 -4.20
N ALA A 105 4.34 -3.05 -5.51
CA ALA A 105 3.20 -2.35 -6.11
C ALA A 105 1.86 -2.85 -5.55
N THR A 106 1.72 -4.17 -5.38
CA THR A 106 0.50 -4.79 -4.85
C THR A 106 0.25 -4.40 -3.40
N PHE A 107 1.27 -4.48 -2.54
CA PHE A 107 1.14 -4.08 -1.14
C PHE A 107 0.85 -2.59 -0.99
N LEU A 108 1.58 -1.75 -1.73
CA LEU A 108 1.34 -0.30 -1.75
C LEU A 108 -0.05 0.04 -2.25
N TYR A 109 -0.58 -0.69 -3.24
CA TYR A 109 -1.96 -0.51 -3.70
C TYR A 109 -2.97 -0.79 -2.60
N ILE A 110 -2.81 -1.91 -1.88
CA ILE A 110 -3.71 -2.28 -0.78
C ILE A 110 -3.63 -1.22 0.33
N ASP A 111 -2.42 -0.85 0.75
CA ASP A 111 -2.20 0.06 1.87
C ASP A 111 -2.67 1.49 1.54
N LEU A 112 -2.33 2.03 0.36
CA LEU A 112 -2.78 3.37 -0.06
C LEU A 112 -4.29 3.41 -0.26
N SER A 113 -4.90 2.36 -0.81
CA SER A 113 -6.36 2.29 -0.94
C SER A 113 -7.06 2.33 0.42
N ARG A 114 -6.51 1.65 1.42
CA ARG A 114 -7.02 1.68 2.80
C ARG A 114 -6.84 3.06 3.43
N VAL A 115 -5.65 3.64 3.34
CA VAL A 115 -5.38 4.99 3.87
C VAL A 115 -6.30 6.04 3.23
N ILE A 116 -6.51 6.00 1.90
CA ILE A 116 -7.45 6.87 1.20
C ILE A 116 -8.90 6.66 1.68
N THR A 117 -9.28 5.42 1.99
CA THR A 117 -10.63 5.09 2.47
C THR A 117 -10.89 5.69 3.84
N PHE A 118 -9.92 5.59 4.75
CA PHE A 118 -9.99 6.14 6.11
C PHE A 118 -9.64 7.63 6.19
N CYS A 119 -9.23 8.24 5.09
CA CYS A 119 -8.86 9.64 5.04
C CYS A 119 -10.05 10.55 5.32
N GLU A 120 -9.98 11.30 6.42
CA GLU A 120 -10.93 12.36 6.73
C GLU A 120 -10.65 13.62 5.88
N GLY A 121 -11.71 14.32 5.49
CA GLY A 121 -11.63 15.53 4.68
C GLY A 121 -11.61 15.25 3.18
N GLU A 122 -12.64 15.72 2.48
CA GLU A 122 -12.82 15.49 1.04
C GLU A 122 -11.68 16.07 0.19
N GLU A 123 -11.11 17.21 0.58
CA GLU A 123 -10.01 17.83 -0.16
C GLU A 123 -8.72 17.04 -0.01
N HIS A 124 -8.39 16.62 1.22
CA HIS A 124 -7.21 15.82 1.52
C HIS A 124 -7.29 14.45 0.85
N LYS A 125 -8.45 13.78 0.94
CA LYS A 125 -8.72 12.51 0.25
C LYS A 125 -8.56 12.63 -1.26
N LYS A 126 -9.04 13.72 -1.88
CA LYS A 126 -8.87 13.98 -3.32
C LYS A 126 -7.41 14.21 -3.68
N ALA A 127 -6.69 15.02 -2.90
CA ALA A 127 -5.27 15.27 -3.12
C ALA A 127 -4.46 13.96 -3.05
N LEU A 128 -4.67 13.16 -2.00
CA LEU A 128 -4.00 11.86 -1.84
C LEU A 128 -4.36 10.89 -2.96
N THR A 129 -5.62 10.88 -3.40
CA THR A 129 -6.05 10.03 -4.54
C THR A 129 -5.35 10.44 -5.83
N VAL A 130 -5.21 11.73 -6.11
CA VAL A 130 -4.50 12.22 -7.31
C VAL A 130 -3.04 11.80 -7.28
N LEU A 131 -2.36 11.98 -6.14
CA LEU A 131 -0.96 11.59 -5.99
C LEU A 131 -0.75 10.08 -6.06
N ALA A 132 -1.62 9.30 -5.42
CA ALA A 132 -1.57 7.83 -5.51
C ALA A 132 -1.75 7.36 -6.96
N ASN A 133 -2.64 7.98 -7.72
CA ASN A 133 -2.82 7.64 -9.14
C ASN A 133 -1.58 7.97 -9.97
N LYS A 134 -0.95 9.12 -9.71
CA LYS A 134 0.32 9.50 -10.35
C LYS A 134 1.42 8.48 -10.03
N PHE A 135 1.53 8.08 -8.77
CA PHE A 135 2.48 7.06 -8.31
C PHE A 135 2.24 5.69 -8.97
N PHE A 136 1.00 5.21 -9.03
CA PHE A 136 0.74 3.94 -9.70
C PHE A 136 0.95 3.99 -11.21
N TYR A 137 0.76 5.16 -11.83
CA TYR A 137 1.10 5.34 -13.23
C TYR A 137 2.62 5.26 -13.45
N SER A 138 3.45 5.89 -12.62
CA SER A 138 4.91 5.77 -12.74
C SER A 138 5.41 4.36 -12.41
N MET A 139 4.79 3.65 -11.45
CA MET A 139 5.06 2.22 -11.21
C MET A 139 4.74 1.34 -12.42
N ASP A 140 3.64 1.61 -13.13
CA ASP A 140 3.29 0.89 -14.36
C ASP A 140 4.39 1.11 -15.43
N GLU A 141 4.80 2.36 -15.65
CA GLU A 141 5.88 2.70 -16.60
C GLU A 141 7.24 2.11 -16.20
N LEU A 142 7.53 2.02 -14.91
CA LEU A 142 8.72 1.35 -14.39
C LEU A 142 8.67 -0.17 -14.65
N SER A 143 7.51 -0.79 -14.46
CA SER A 143 7.31 -2.20 -14.80
C SER A 143 7.56 -2.46 -16.28
N ASP A 144 7.03 -1.62 -17.16
CA ASP A 144 7.26 -1.72 -18.61
C ASP A 144 8.76 -1.54 -18.96
N ALA A 145 9.46 -0.64 -18.28
CA ALA A 145 10.90 -0.44 -18.45
C ALA A 145 11.72 -1.67 -18.03
N VAL A 146 11.38 -2.28 -16.89
CA VAL A 146 12.00 -3.52 -16.40
C VAL A 146 11.71 -4.68 -17.35
N GLU A 147 10.48 -4.82 -17.84
CA GLU A 147 10.11 -5.83 -18.84
C GLU A 147 10.87 -5.65 -20.16
N SER A 148 11.15 -4.40 -20.55
CA SER A 148 11.99 -4.08 -21.72
C SER A 148 13.48 -4.34 -21.50
N ARG A 149 13.90 -4.62 -20.26
CA ARG A 149 15.29 -4.83 -19.82
C ARG A 149 16.23 -3.70 -20.23
N SER A 150 15.70 -2.48 -20.28
CA SER A 150 16.46 -1.29 -20.61
C SER A 150 16.93 -0.62 -19.32
N LEU A 151 18.22 -0.77 -18.99
CA LEU A 151 18.81 -0.16 -17.80
C LEU A 151 18.67 1.38 -17.78
N PRO A 152 18.97 2.12 -18.87
CA PRO A 152 18.83 3.57 -18.87
C PRO A 152 17.37 4.02 -18.68
N LEU A 153 16.42 3.31 -19.29
CA LEU A 153 15.00 3.63 -19.12
C LEU A 153 14.52 3.29 -17.71
N THR A 154 14.94 2.14 -17.17
CA THR A 154 14.62 1.70 -15.81
C THR A 154 15.09 2.72 -14.78
N GLN A 155 16.32 3.24 -14.90
CA GLN A 155 16.85 4.26 -14.01
C GLN A 155 16.00 5.55 -14.03
N VAL A 156 15.63 6.04 -15.22
CA VAL A 156 14.75 7.21 -15.36
C VAL A 156 13.39 6.94 -14.70
N ARG A 157 12.79 5.77 -14.95
CA ARG A 157 11.49 5.42 -14.38
C ARG A 157 11.54 5.17 -12.88
N TYR A 158 12.66 4.72 -12.34
CA TYR A 158 12.89 4.65 -10.89
C TYR A 158 12.84 6.05 -10.28
N SER A 159 13.54 7.02 -10.87
CA SER A 159 13.49 8.41 -10.40
C SER A 159 12.07 8.98 -10.47
N ASP A 160 11.38 8.83 -11.60
CA ASP A 160 9.98 9.29 -11.75
C ASP A 160 9.06 8.68 -10.68
N THR A 161 9.27 7.40 -10.37
CA THR A 161 8.50 6.65 -9.38
C THR A 161 8.81 7.11 -7.96
N ALA A 162 10.09 7.30 -7.64
CA ALA A 162 10.53 7.82 -6.34
C ALA A 162 9.99 9.23 -6.10
N ASP A 163 10.04 10.12 -7.10
CA ASP A 163 9.48 11.46 -7.03
C ASP A 163 7.98 11.44 -6.71
N ALA A 164 7.21 10.62 -7.44
CA ALA A 164 5.78 10.46 -7.18
C ALA A 164 5.49 9.89 -5.78
N LEU A 165 6.30 8.94 -5.30
CA LEU A 165 6.15 8.38 -3.97
C LEU A 165 6.49 9.42 -2.88
N ARG A 166 7.50 10.27 -3.08
CA ARG A 166 7.81 11.38 -2.15
C ARG A 166 6.65 12.34 -2.00
N GLU A 167 5.95 12.67 -3.09
CA GLU A 167 4.74 13.50 -3.01
C GLU A 167 3.64 12.84 -2.16
N VAL A 168 3.40 11.54 -2.33
CA VAL A 168 2.45 10.78 -1.51
C VAL A 168 2.86 10.81 -0.04
N VAL A 169 4.12 10.50 0.26
CA VAL A 169 4.66 10.47 1.63
C VAL A 169 4.58 11.86 2.28
N ALA A 170 4.84 12.94 1.53
CA ALA A 170 4.75 14.31 2.04
C ALA A 170 3.32 14.66 2.52
N VAL A 171 2.29 14.22 1.78
CA VAL A 171 0.89 14.38 2.21
C VAL A 171 0.56 13.53 3.43
N LEU A 172 1.15 12.34 3.54
CA LEU A 172 0.96 11.44 4.68
C LEU A 172 1.83 11.80 5.90
N ALA A 173 2.81 12.71 5.76
CA ALA A 173 3.78 13.05 6.80
C ALA A 173 3.15 13.40 8.15
N PRO A 174 2.06 14.19 8.24
CA PRO A 174 1.41 14.48 9.51
C PRO A 174 0.90 13.22 10.23
N SER A 175 0.43 12.22 9.49
CA SER A 175 -0.02 10.93 10.03
C SER A 175 1.14 9.98 10.32
N LEU A 176 2.24 10.08 9.58
CA LEU A 176 3.45 9.27 9.79
C LEU A 176 4.24 9.68 11.05
N LEU A 177 4.18 10.94 11.45
CA LEU A 177 4.81 11.43 12.69
C LEU A 177 4.07 10.99 13.96
N GLN A 178 2.81 10.57 13.84
CA GLN A 178 2.02 10.04 14.97
C GLN A 178 2.27 8.54 15.21
N VAL A 179 2.98 7.86 14.30
CA VAL A 179 3.48 6.49 14.48
C VAL A 179 4.85 6.55 15.18
N GLY A 180 4.89 7.14 16.38
CA GLY A 180 6.03 7.04 17.28
C GLY A 180 5.97 5.76 18.10
N PRO A 181 7.09 5.28 18.69
CA PRO A 181 7.04 4.19 19.66
C PRO A 181 6.09 4.61 20.78
N HIS A 182 5.03 3.85 20.98
CA HIS A 182 4.21 3.97 22.17
C HIS A 182 5.06 3.44 23.32
N ASP A 183 5.84 4.31 23.97
CA ASP A 183 6.39 3.99 25.27
C ASP A 183 5.20 3.65 26.19
N PRO A 184 5.19 2.45 26.80
CA PRO A 184 4.22 2.18 27.84
C PRO A 184 4.63 3.01 29.06
N GLU A 185 4.04 4.20 29.21
CA GLU A 185 4.08 4.90 30.50
C GLU A 185 3.10 4.23 31.47
N GLU A 186 3.72 3.72 32.54
CA GLU A 186 3.25 3.22 33.86
C GLU A 186 2.29 2.01 33.95
#